data_AF-A0AAU7AFV5-F1
#
_entry.id   AF-A0AAU7AFV5-F1
#
_cell.length_a   1.000
_cell.length_b   1.000
_cell.length_c   1.000
_cell.angle_alpha   90.00
_cell.angle_beta   90.00
_cell.angle_gamma   90.00
#
_symmetry.space_group_name_H-M   'P 1'
#
loop_
_entity.id
_entity.type
_entity.pdbx_description
1 polymer ?
#
loop_
_entity_poly.entity_id
_entity_poly.type
_entity_poly.pdbx_seq_one_letter_code
_entity_poly.pdbx_strand_id
1 'polypeptide(L)'
;MSKPSIGNLTEQSAKISILKNESWMGKRFYIDEHHVLQKQANGLFKKGHVRVCNTPRAADLLAVAEQLQPQEALCLGVPVNGQISAPVVTRKLKQHSSGCITRTKDDFWFAQGEGWLLIDHDTKELPDPVKASLEAFGGAIGALTTIWPELERADYLIRPSSSAGVYMEGCEPADAGGFHMFVRLANARDIPQALQTLQSKCWEQGLAYHQISKSGQLLERSILDVSVGSPERLIFTAAPMLSAGVLRRPPPTVCHDGGAIGAPLGPQSLLWSRQRDINRQQSKPAAEQRRDVFLDECIESRMCDHGETYDKAASIVKARVIHGYLYDDDSLELPSGRSIRVADLLDRVKPGDVVACADPVEGREYNPTAAAVIWQAPHPSPALVSHAHGLVRVFTFARFEPFSNDIRGLDNDVENTRSR
;
A
#
# COMPACT_ATOMS: atom_id res chain seq x y z
N MET A 1 -16.98 -22.66 12.25
CA MET A 1 -16.77 -22.61 13.72
C MET A 1 -17.20 -21.23 14.19
N SER A 2 -18.26 -21.18 15.01
CA SER A 2 -18.80 -19.96 15.61
C SER A 2 -17.79 -19.33 16.56
N LYS A 3 -17.34 -18.10 16.26
CA LYS A 3 -16.42 -17.32 17.09
C LYS A 3 -17.15 -16.78 18.34
N PRO A 4 -16.45 -16.54 19.47
CA PRO A 4 -17.06 -16.24 20.76
C PRO A 4 -17.64 -14.82 20.82
N SER A 5 -18.73 -14.66 21.58
CA SER A 5 -19.38 -13.38 21.90
C SER A 5 -18.46 -12.51 22.76
N ILE A 6 -18.28 -11.25 22.35
CA ILE A 6 -17.41 -10.27 22.99
C ILE A 6 -18.17 -9.63 24.17
N GLY A 7 -17.54 -9.53 25.33
CA GLY A 7 -18.12 -8.87 26.50
C GLY A 7 -18.41 -7.38 26.27
N ASN A 8 -19.66 -6.97 26.54
CA ASN A 8 -20.18 -5.64 26.89
C ASN A 8 -19.54 -4.38 26.25
N LEU A 9 -19.14 -4.45 24.98
CA LEU A 9 -19.06 -3.31 24.08
C LEU A 9 -20.13 -3.55 23.02
N THR A 10 -21.12 -2.66 22.89
CA THR A 10 -22.26 -2.83 21.98
C THR A 10 -21.78 -3.37 20.63
N GLU A 11 -22.21 -4.58 20.28
CA GLU A 11 -21.67 -5.34 19.13
C GLU A 11 -21.83 -4.61 17.79
N GLN A 12 -22.61 -3.53 17.76
CA GLN A 12 -22.91 -2.72 16.58
C GLN A 12 -22.13 -1.40 16.49
N SER A 13 -21.39 -0.99 17.53
CA SER A 13 -20.73 0.33 17.54
C SER A 13 -19.41 0.32 16.78
N ALA A 14 -19.13 1.40 16.04
CA ALA A 14 -17.90 1.58 15.29
C ALA A 14 -16.66 1.57 16.20
N LYS A 15 -15.68 0.75 15.83
CA LYS A 15 -14.42 0.54 16.57
C LYS A 15 -13.23 0.91 15.71
N ILE A 16 -12.13 1.25 16.36
CA ILE A 16 -10.83 1.41 15.73
C ILE A 16 -9.74 0.85 16.64
N SER A 17 -8.70 0.25 16.05
CA SER A 17 -7.53 -0.22 16.79
C SER A 17 -6.43 0.84 16.76
N ILE A 18 -5.72 0.97 17.88
CA ILE A 18 -4.47 1.73 17.99
C ILE A 18 -3.34 0.72 18.09
N LEU A 19 -2.40 0.78 17.16
CA LEU A 19 -1.18 -0.02 17.14
C LEU A 19 -0.02 0.84 17.65
N LYS A 20 0.50 0.51 18.82
CA LYS A 20 1.68 1.14 19.43
C LYS A 20 2.91 0.29 19.17
N ASN A 21 3.94 0.86 18.55
CA ASN A 21 5.23 0.21 18.28
C ASN A 21 6.24 0.56 19.39
N GLU A 22 7.27 -0.26 19.58
CA GLU A 22 8.37 0.07 20.51
C GLU A 22 9.25 1.22 19.98
N SER A 23 9.37 1.35 18.66
CA SER A 23 10.02 2.47 17.99
C SER A 23 9.02 3.49 17.44
N TRP A 24 9.48 4.72 17.19
CA TRP A 24 8.68 5.72 16.48
C TRP A 24 8.20 5.21 15.11
N MET A 25 7.08 5.77 14.65
CA MET A 25 6.47 5.51 13.36
C MET A 25 5.99 6.81 12.73
N GLY A 26 5.52 6.74 11.48
CA GLY A 26 4.99 7.89 10.77
C GLY A 26 6.09 8.72 10.14
N LYS A 27 6.06 10.04 10.31
CA LYS A 27 6.92 10.98 9.59
C LYS A 27 7.71 11.85 10.57
N ARG A 28 9.00 12.04 10.27
CA ARG A 28 9.90 13.00 10.91
C ARG A 28 10.38 13.98 9.86
N PHE A 29 10.43 15.25 10.23
CA PHE A 29 10.98 16.32 9.40
C PHE A 29 12.15 16.99 10.12
N TYR A 30 13.20 17.29 9.37
CA TYR A 30 14.38 17.95 9.89
C TYR A 30 15.08 18.79 8.82
N ILE A 31 15.92 19.73 9.25
CA ILE A 31 16.79 20.49 8.36
C ILE A 31 18.16 19.80 8.36
N ASP A 32 18.70 19.53 7.17
CA ASP A 32 20.04 18.96 7.03
C ASP A 32 21.15 20.02 7.04
N GLU A 33 22.40 19.59 6.91
CA GLU A 33 23.58 20.47 6.89
C GLU A 33 23.61 21.46 5.71
N HIS A 34 22.85 21.17 4.66
CA HIS A 34 22.70 22.03 3.48
C HIS A 34 21.52 22.99 3.59
N HIS A 35 20.89 23.10 4.77
CA HIS A 35 19.72 23.93 5.01
C HIS A 35 18.53 23.54 4.12
N VAL A 36 18.36 22.24 3.86
CA VAL A 36 17.23 21.70 3.10
C VAL A 36 16.28 20.96 4.05
N LEU A 37 14.98 21.17 3.87
CA LEU A 37 13.94 20.43 4.60
C LEU A 37 13.88 18.98 4.10
N GLN A 38 14.24 18.06 4.99
CA GLN A 38 14.22 16.63 4.76
C GLN A 38 13.02 15.97 5.43
N LYS A 39 12.57 14.86 4.83
CA LYS A 39 11.47 14.02 5.31
C LYS A 39 11.95 12.58 5.46
N GLN A 40 11.80 12.03 6.65
CA GLN A 40 12.02 10.62 6.94
C GLN A 40 10.69 9.95 7.31
N ALA A 41 10.35 8.85 6.64
CA ALA A 41 9.19 8.04 6.98
C ALA A 41 9.62 6.71 7.61
N ASN A 42 8.89 6.23 8.61
CA ASN A 42 9.09 4.91 9.21
C ASN A 42 7.74 4.19 9.37
N GLY A 43 7.53 3.17 8.54
CA GLY A 43 6.37 2.27 8.62
C GLY A 43 6.66 0.91 9.27
N LEU A 44 7.87 0.72 9.83
CA LEU A 44 8.32 -0.58 10.31
C LEU A 44 7.74 -0.90 11.69
N PHE A 45 6.84 -1.89 11.74
CA PHE A 45 6.26 -2.41 12.98
C PHE A 45 6.78 -3.83 13.25
N LYS A 46 7.66 -3.98 14.25
CA LYS A 46 8.27 -5.28 14.61
C LYS A 46 7.68 -5.87 15.89
N LYS A 47 7.50 -5.02 16.90
CA LYS A 47 7.05 -5.41 18.24
C LYS A 47 6.32 -4.24 18.86
N GLY A 48 5.21 -4.53 19.50
CA GLY A 48 4.34 -3.51 20.04
C GLY A 48 3.09 -4.09 20.66
N HIS A 49 2.03 -3.29 20.65
CA HIS A 49 0.79 -3.59 21.33
C HIS A 49 -0.40 -3.03 20.53
N VAL A 50 -1.53 -3.74 20.50
CA VAL A 50 -2.80 -3.24 19.96
C VAL A 50 -3.77 -2.92 21.08
N ARG A 51 -4.52 -1.82 20.97
CA ARG A 51 -5.68 -1.53 21.84
C ARG A 51 -6.88 -1.14 20.99
N VAL A 52 -8.02 -1.78 21.23
CA VAL A 52 -9.29 -1.47 20.55
C VAL A 52 -10.00 -0.35 21.30
N CYS A 53 -10.45 0.66 20.57
CA CYS A 53 -11.21 1.79 21.09
C CYS A 53 -12.62 1.80 20.51
N ASN A 54 -13.61 2.09 21.34
CA ASN A 54 -14.95 2.37 20.86
C ASN A 54 -15.03 3.82 20.38
N THR A 55 -15.53 4.03 19.18
CA THR A 55 -15.59 5.32 18.50
C THR A 55 -16.93 5.44 17.78
N PRO A 56 -18.05 5.56 18.52
CA PRO A 56 -19.39 5.52 17.94
C PRO A 56 -19.69 6.71 17.02
N ARG A 57 -18.95 7.82 17.13
CA ARG A 57 -19.13 9.02 16.30
C ARG A 57 -17.80 9.60 15.84
N ALA A 58 -17.82 10.47 14.82
CA ALA A 58 -16.61 11.14 14.35
C ALA A 58 -15.92 11.96 15.45
N ALA A 59 -16.68 12.54 16.39
CA ALA A 59 -16.13 13.25 17.54
C ALA A 59 -15.31 12.34 18.47
N ASP A 60 -15.75 11.09 18.66
CA ASP A 60 -15.04 10.12 19.48
C ASP A 60 -13.77 9.62 18.77
N LEU A 61 -13.82 9.44 17.45
CA LEU A 61 -12.64 9.16 16.64
C LEU A 61 -11.64 10.32 16.63
N LEU A 62 -12.13 11.56 16.58
CA LEU A 62 -11.31 12.77 16.67
C LEU A 62 -10.55 12.81 17.99
N ALA A 63 -11.24 12.60 19.11
CA ALA A 63 -10.62 12.57 20.45
C ALA A 63 -9.52 11.50 20.54
N VAL A 64 -9.73 10.33 19.92
CA VAL A 64 -8.68 9.30 19.81
C VAL A 64 -7.51 9.78 18.95
N ALA A 65 -7.78 10.34 17.77
CA ALA A 65 -6.76 10.76 16.81
C ALA A 65 -5.89 11.93 17.30
N GLU A 66 -6.42 12.81 18.14
CA GLU A 66 -5.68 13.92 18.75
C GLU A 66 -4.67 13.48 19.81
N GLN A 67 -4.89 12.32 20.44
CA GLN A 67 -4.03 11.80 21.50
C GLN A 67 -2.90 10.88 20.99
N LEU A 68 -2.90 10.55 19.69
CA LEU A 68 -1.93 9.62 19.11
C LEU A 68 -0.50 10.15 19.24
N GLN A 69 0.37 9.28 19.76
CA GLN A 69 1.79 9.54 19.88
C GLN A 69 2.56 9.14 18.61
N PRO A 70 3.81 9.61 18.41
CA PRO A 70 4.63 9.23 17.26
C PRO A 70 4.90 7.72 17.14
N GLN A 71 4.73 6.93 18.21
CA GLN A 71 4.85 5.47 18.15
C GLN A 71 3.50 4.79 17.87
N GLU A 72 2.43 5.52 17.58
CA GLU A 72 1.08 4.99 17.45
C GLU A 72 0.52 5.25 16.05
N ALA A 73 -0.26 4.29 15.55
CA ALA A 73 -1.00 4.40 14.30
C ALA A 73 -2.40 3.80 14.48
N LEU A 74 -3.36 4.32 13.72
CA LEU A 74 -4.69 3.73 13.64
C LEU A 74 -4.67 2.48 12.77
N CYS A 75 -5.69 1.64 12.96
CA CYS A 75 -5.90 0.41 12.23
C CYS A 75 -7.41 0.12 12.21
N LEU A 76 -7.97 -0.10 11.02
CA LEU A 76 -9.42 -0.24 10.85
C LEU A 76 -9.94 -1.56 11.42
N GLY A 77 -9.13 -2.62 11.37
CA GLY A 77 -9.50 -3.92 11.89
C GLY A 77 -9.32 -4.04 13.40
N VAL A 78 -9.89 -5.11 13.94
CA VAL A 78 -9.76 -5.51 15.35
C VAL A 78 -9.13 -6.90 15.43
N PRO A 79 -8.58 -7.32 16.58
CA PRO A 79 -8.08 -8.68 16.75
C PRO A 79 -9.16 -9.75 16.52
N VAL A 80 -8.81 -10.80 15.77
CA VAL A 80 -9.70 -11.92 15.43
C VAL A 80 -10.17 -12.70 16.66
N ASN A 81 -9.33 -12.76 17.69
CA ASN A 81 -9.60 -13.46 18.94
C ASN A 81 -10.50 -12.66 19.92
N GLY A 82 -11.00 -11.49 19.53
CA GLY A 82 -11.88 -10.65 20.33
C GLY A 82 -11.18 -9.90 21.48
N GLN A 83 -9.85 -10.01 21.60
CA GLN A 83 -9.11 -9.25 22.61
C GLN A 83 -9.16 -7.76 22.29
N ILE A 84 -9.49 -6.95 23.29
CA ILE A 84 -9.43 -5.48 23.20
C ILE A 84 -8.00 -4.94 23.38
N SER A 85 -7.06 -5.81 23.74
CA SER A 85 -5.69 -5.47 24.13
C SER A 85 -4.80 -6.70 23.95
N ALA A 86 -3.76 -6.63 23.12
CA ALA A 86 -2.83 -7.75 22.92
C ALA A 86 -1.42 -7.29 22.49
N PRO A 87 -0.34 -8.02 22.85
CA PRO A 87 0.98 -7.84 22.25
C PRO A 87 0.96 -8.19 20.76
N VAL A 88 1.62 -7.38 19.94
CA VAL A 88 1.74 -7.57 18.49
C VAL A 88 3.21 -7.75 18.12
N VAL A 89 3.53 -8.85 17.42
CA VAL A 89 4.90 -9.22 17.05
C VAL A 89 4.99 -9.70 15.60
N THR A 90 6.21 -9.87 15.07
CA THR A 90 6.42 -10.52 13.78
C THR A 90 6.07 -12.02 13.82
N ARG A 91 5.78 -12.63 12.66
CA ARG A 91 5.48 -14.08 12.57
C ARG A 91 6.56 -14.95 13.19
N LYS A 92 7.83 -14.60 12.97
CA LYS A 92 8.99 -15.29 13.56
C LYS A 92 8.98 -15.27 15.09
N LEU A 93 8.64 -14.12 15.69
CA LEU A 93 8.59 -14.01 17.15
C LEU A 93 7.38 -14.74 17.74
N LYS A 94 6.24 -14.76 17.04
CA LYS A 94 5.02 -15.47 17.49
C LYS A 94 5.26 -16.97 17.68
N GLN A 95 6.14 -17.59 16.88
CA GLN A 95 6.51 -19.01 17.03
C GLN A 95 7.09 -19.36 18.41
N HIS A 96 7.64 -18.36 19.13
CA HIS A 96 8.28 -18.54 20.42
C HIS A 96 7.57 -17.78 21.55
N SER A 97 6.36 -17.25 21.33
CA SER A 97 5.65 -16.43 22.31
C SER A 97 4.16 -16.70 22.31
N SER A 98 3.65 -17.28 23.40
CA SER A 98 2.22 -17.50 23.60
C SER A 98 1.47 -16.20 23.90
N GLY A 99 0.24 -16.06 23.42
CA GLY A 99 -0.62 -14.91 23.71
C GLY A 99 -0.34 -13.65 22.87
N CYS A 100 0.61 -13.71 21.95
CA CYS A 100 0.89 -12.64 21.00
C CYS A 100 0.11 -12.84 19.69
N ILE A 101 -0.25 -11.74 19.04
CA ILE A 101 -0.79 -11.72 17.67
C ILE A 101 0.21 -11.11 16.70
N THR A 102 -0.06 -11.22 15.40
CA THR A 102 0.71 -10.59 14.33
C THR A 102 -0.09 -9.52 13.61
N ARG A 103 0.58 -8.55 12.99
CA ARG A 103 -0.07 -7.57 12.11
C ARG A 103 -0.30 -8.18 10.72
N THR A 104 -1.23 -9.12 10.64
CA THR A 104 -1.59 -9.85 9.41
C THR A 104 -3.11 -10.05 9.35
N LYS A 105 -3.62 -10.38 8.15
CA LYS A 105 -5.04 -10.73 7.94
C LYS A 105 -5.49 -11.99 8.69
N ASP A 106 -4.55 -12.79 9.17
CA ASP A 106 -4.85 -14.00 9.97
C ASP A 106 -5.30 -13.61 11.39
N ASP A 107 -4.78 -12.49 11.91
CA ASP A 107 -4.97 -12.04 13.29
C ASP A 107 -5.80 -10.74 13.39
N PHE A 108 -6.01 -10.03 12.28
CA PHE A 108 -6.84 -8.82 12.18
C PHE A 108 -7.96 -9.00 11.15
N TRP A 109 -9.14 -8.47 11.47
CA TRP A 109 -10.31 -8.52 10.60
C TRP A 109 -11.22 -7.31 10.82
N PHE A 110 -12.14 -7.05 9.90
CA PHE A 110 -13.18 -6.05 10.09
C PHE A 110 -14.23 -6.55 11.08
N ALA A 111 -14.57 -5.71 12.06
CA ALA A 111 -15.56 -6.02 13.08
C ALA A 111 -16.96 -6.29 12.46
N GLN A 112 -17.84 -6.92 13.22
CA GLN A 112 -19.27 -6.98 12.87
C GLN A 112 -19.91 -5.62 13.17
N GLY A 113 -20.93 -5.26 12.38
CA GLY A 113 -21.64 -3.98 12.55
C GLY A 113 -20.81 -2.80 12.04
N GLU A 114 -21.03 -1.63 12.64
CA GLU A 114 -20.44 -0.39 12.16
C GLU A 114 -18.92 -0.38 12.19
N GLY A 115 -18.30 0.42 11.33
CA GLY A 115 -16.87 0.68 11.36
C GLY A 115 -16.46 1.81 10.45
N TRP A 116 -15.18 2.17 10.52
CA TRP A 116 -14.64 3.30 9.75
C TRP A 116 -14.03 2.82 8.43
N LEU A 117 -14.54 3.31 7.31
CA LEU A 117 -13.86 3.25 6.02
C LEU A 117 -12.87 4.42 5.95
N LEU A 118 -11.64 4.16 5.52
CA LEU A 118 -10.68 5.22 5.22
C LEU A 118 -10.68 5.52 3.72
N ILE A 119 -10.87 6.79 3.36
CA ILE A 119 -10.52 7.37 2.07
C ILE A 119 -9.20 8.13 2.29
N ASP A 120 -8.13 7.68 1.62
CA ASP A 120 -6.83 8.34 1.63
C ASP A 120 -6.63 9.06 0.30
N HIS A 121 -6.61 10.40 0.35
CA HIS A 121 -6.46 11.28 -0.80
C HIS A 121 -5.09 11.96 -0.76
N ASP A 122 -4.31 11.77 -1.81
CA ASP A 122 -3.04 12.47 -2.04
C ASP A 122 -3.06 13.15 -3.42
N THR A 123 -2.52 14.36 -3.50
CA THR A 123 -2.51 15.18 -4.71
C THR A 123 -1.19 15.13 -5.47
N LYS A 124 -0.13 14.56 -4.87
CA LYS A 124 1.25 14.69 -5.37
C LYS A 124 1.47 14.11 -6.77
N GLU A 125 0.80 13.01 -7.09
CA GLU A 125 1.04 12.22 -8.32
C GLU A 125 -0.16 12.21 -9.27
N LEU A 126 -1.08 13.18 -9.10
CA LEU A 126 -2.24 13.30 -9.96
C LEU A 126 -1.84 13.87 -11.35
N PRO A 127 -2.21 13.21 -12.45
CA PRO A 127 -2.05 13.77 -13.80
C PRO A 127 -2.93 15.01 -13.98
N ASP A 128 -2.50 15.93 -14.85
CA ASP A 128 -3.23 17.19 -15.09
C ASP A 128 -4.69 17.00 -15.52
N PRO A 129 -5.06 16.01 -16.37
CA PRO A 129 -6.47 15.74 -16.66
C PRO A 129 -7.30 15.40 -15.41
N VAL A 130 -6.71 14.67 -14.46
CA VAL A 130 -7.38 14.30 -13.20
C VAL A 130 -7.51 15.51 -12.27
N LYS A 131 -6.48 16.37 -12.22
CA LYS A 131 -6.56 17.66 -11.50
C LYS A 131 -7.67 18.55 -12.05
N ALA A 132 -7.77 18.68 -13.37
CA ALA A 132 -8.82 19.46 -14.02
C ALA A 132 -10.23 18.90 -13.71
N SER A 133 -10.40 17.57 -13.73
CA SER A 133 -11.64 16.94 -13.29
C SER A 133 -11.95 17.23 -11.82
N LEU A 134 -10.97 17.12 -10.92
CA LEU A 134 -11.14 17.46 -9.50
C LEU A 134 -11.58 18.91 -9.30
N GLU A 135 -10.94 19.85 -9.98
CA GLU A 135 -11.31 21.28 -9.93
C GLU A 135 -12.75 21.51 -10.42
N ALA A 136 -13.15 20.85 -11.51
CA ALA A 136 -14.51 20.94 -12.04
C ALA A 136 -15.59 20.44 -11.06
N PHE A 137 -15.25 19.50 -10.17
CA PHE A 137 -16.14 19.04 -9.10
C PHE A 137 -16.09 19.93 -7.84
N GLY A 138 -15.34 21.02 -7.83
CA GLY A 138 -15.15 21.87 -6.64
C GLY A 138 -14.13 21.30 -5.65
N GLY A 139 -13.16 20.52 -6.14
CA GLY A 139 -12.10 19.88 -5.36
C GLY A 139 -12.46 18.48 -4.88
N ALA A 140 -11.58 17.90 -4.06
CA ALA A 140 -11.67 16.51 -3.63
C ALA A 140 -12.98 16.20 -2.88
N ILE A 141 -13.47 17.09 -2.02
CA ILE A 141 -14.71 16.86 -1.28
C ILE A 141 -15.92 16.85 -2.21
N GLY A 142 -16.02 17.82 -3.13
CA GLY A 142 -17.11 17.84 -4.11
C GLY A 142 -17.07 16.63 -5.06
N ALA A 143 -15.88 16.18 -5.45
CA ALA A 143 -15.70 14.95 -6.23
C ALA A 143 -16.16 13.71 -5.45
N LEU A 144 -15.78 13.59 -4.16
CA LEU A 144 -16.20 12.49 -3.30
C LEU A 144 -17.72 12.48 -3.08
N THR A 145 -18.34 13.63 -2.80
CA THR A 145 -19.81 13.74 -2.66
C THR A 145 -20.52 13.42 -3.98
N THR A 146 -19.93 13.75 -5.13
CA THR A 146 -20.49 13.39 -6.44
C THR A 146 -20.51 11.88 -6.66
N ILE A 147 -19.41 11.17 -6.35
CA ILE A 147 -19.36 9.71 -6.50
C ILE A 147 -20.06 8.95 -5.36
N TRP A 148 -20.25 9.58 -4.21
CA TRP A 148 -20.92 8.98 -3.06
C TRP A 148 -21.84 9.99 -2.35
N PRO A 149 -23.03 10.27 -2.92
CA PRO A 149 -23.94 11.31 -2.41
C PRO A 149 -24.38 11.11 -0.96
N GLU A 150 -24.42 9.86 -0.47
CA GLU A 150 -24.74 9.57 0.93
C GLU A 150 -23.77 10.19 1.94
N LEU A 151 -22.61 10.67 1.50
CA LEU A 151 -21.68 11.43 2.35
C LEU A 151 -22.32 12.68 2.96
N GLU A 152 -23.31 13.30 2.31
CA GLU A 152 -24.03 14.48 2.85
C GLU A 152 -24.72 14.22 4.20
N ARG A 153 -25.07 12.96 4.48
CA ARG A 153 -25.71 12.52 5.73
C ARG A 153 -24.82 11.61 6.58
N ALA A 154 -23.58 11.39 6.16
CA ALA A 154 -22.67 10.45 6.79
C ALA A 154 -21.98 11.08 8.00
N ASP A 155 -21.73 10.27 9.01
CA ASP A 155 -20.80 10.61 10.09
C ASP A 155 -19.37 10.41 9.60
N TYR A 156 -18.58 11.49 9.55
CA TYR A 156 -17.21 11.40 9.06
C TYR A 156 -16.24 12.38 9.71
N LEU A 157 -14.97 12.00 9.66
CA LEU A 157 -13.83 12.79 10.13
C LEU A 157 -12.82 12.97 8.99
N ILE A 158 -12.53 14.21 8.62
CA ILE A 158 -11.45 14.55 7.67
C ILE A 158 -10.28 15.12 8.45
N ARG A 159 -9.13 14.46 8.36
CA ARG A 159 -7.88 14.94 8.94
C ARG A 159 -6.85 15.21 7.85
N PRO A 160 -6.13 16.35 7.93
CA PRO A 160 -5.00 16.60 7.04
C PRO A 160 -3.92 15.54 7.24
N SER A 161 -3.24 15.15 6.17
CA SER A 161 -2.15 14.18 6.25
C SER A 161 -1.06 14.65 7.22
N SER A 162 -0.30 13.71 7.79
CA SER A 162 0.80 14.03 8.71
C SER A 162 1.89 14.92 8.10
N SER A 163 2.01 14.98 6.77
CA SER A 163 2.92 15.89 6.05
C SER A 163 2.31 17.23 5.65
N ALA A 164 1.00 17.39 5.81
CA ALA A 164 0.27 18.58 5.38
C ALA A 164 0.73 19.81 6.17
N GLY A 165 1.10 20.86 5.42
CA GLY A 165 1.47 22.18 5.95
C GLY A 165 2.79 22.20 6.72
N VAL A 166 3.72 21.26 6.49
CA VAL A 166 5.07 21.29 7.09
C VAL A 166 5.96 22.23 6.29
N TYR A 167 6.72 23.08 6.97
CA TYR A 167 7.58 24.09 6.34
C TYR A 167 8.77 24.46 7.22
N MET A 168 9.78 25.08 6.60
CA MET A 168 10.93 25.65 7.30
C MET A 168 10.58 27.03 7.85
N GLU A 169 11.01 27.34 9.06
CA GLU A 169 10.84 28.68 9.64
C GLU A 169 11.43 29.76 8.73
N GLY A 170 10.65 30.81 8.47
CA GLY A 170 11.00 31.86 7.50
C GLY A 170 10.63 31.56 6.05
N CYS A 171 10.14 30.35 5.73
CA CYS A 171 9.58 30.00 4.43
C CYS A 171 8.05 29.97 4.46
N GLU A 172 7.42 30.11 3.29
CA GLU A 172 5.98 29.89 3.16
C GLU A 172 5.65 28.39 3.17
N PRO A 173 4.53 27.98 3.79
CA PRO A 173 4.06 26.61 3.73
C PRO A 173 3.71 26.18 2.31
N ALA A 174 4.13 24.97 1.93
CA ALA A 174 3.68 24.35 0.69
C ALA A 174 2.19 23.98 0.76
N ASP A 175 1.54 23.91 -0.40
CA ASP A 175 0.15 23.48 -0.52
C ASP A 175 -0.08 22.10 0.12
N ALA A 176 -1.17 22.02 0.87
CA ALA A 176 -1.49 20.90 1.75
C ALA A 176 -2.80 20.23 1.33
N GLY A 177 -2.81 19.60 0.14
CA GLY A 177 -4.02 19.00 -0.44
C GLY A 177 -4.41 17.61 0.07
N GLY A 178 -3.45 16.84 0.62
CA GLY A 178 -3.69 15.46 1.03
C GLY A 178 -4.37 15.30 2.40
N PHE A 179 -5.33 14.38 2.50
CA PHE A 179 -6.09 14.13 3.73
C PHE A 179 -6.53 12.66 3.87
N HIS A 180 -6.87 12.29 5.10
CA HIS A 180 -7.55 11.05 5.45
C HIS A 180 -9.00 11.39 5.83
N MET A 181 -9.97 10.82 5.13
CA MET A 181 -11.39 10.92 5.48
C MET A 181 -11.87 9.56 6.00
N PHE A 182 -12.28 9.51 7.26
CA PHE A 182 -12.89 8.34 7.89
C PHE A 182 -14.40 8.46 7.81
N VAL A 183 -15.06 7.55 7.11
CA VAL A 183 -16.52 7.53 6.93
C VAL A 183 -17.10 6.36 7.73
N ARG A 184 -18.11 6.62 8.56
CA ARG A 184 -18.76 5.56 9.33
C ARG A 184 -19.68 4.75 8.44
N LEU A 185 -19.33 3.49 8.24
CA LEU A 185 -20.15 2.51 7.54
C LEU A 185 -21.04 1.75 8.52
N ALA A 186 -22.24 1.38 8.06
CA ALA A 186 -23.16 0.48 8.76
C ALA A 186 -22.58 -0.94 8.93
N ASN A 187 -21.67 -1.35 8.05
CA ASN A 187 -21.01 -2.64 8.08
C ASN A 187 -19.53 -2.52 7.68
N ALA A 188 -18.62 -2.70 8.63
CA ALA A 188 -17.18 -2.61 8.41
C ALA A 188 -16.66 -3.65 7.41
N ARG A 189 -17.37 -4.77 7.21
CA ARG A 189 -16.95 -5.82 6.26
C ARG A 189 -17.07 -5.39 4.81
N ASP A 190 -17.84 -4.34 4.53
CA ASP A 190 -18.02 -3.84 3.17
C ASP A 190 -16.87 -2.91 2.74
N ILE A 191 -15.94 -2.56 3.63
CA ILE A 191 -14.81 -1.64 3.36
C ILE A 191 -14.05 -2.00 2.07
N PRO A 192 -13.61 -3.26 1.83
CA PRO A 192 -12.87 -3.59 0.61
C PRO A 192 -13.71 -3.37 -0.65
N GLN A 193 -14.97 -3.80 -0.64
CA GLN A 193 -15.85 -3.66 -1.80
C GLN A 193 -16.24 -2.21 -2.04
N ALA A 194 -16.49 -1.44 -0.96
CA ALA A 194 -16.79 -0.02 -1.03
C ALA A 194 -15.68 0.76 -1.74
N LEU A 195 -14.41 0.51 -1.39
CA LEU A 195 -13.27 1.15 -2.05
C LEU A 195 -13.15 0.79 -3.54
N GLN A 196 -13.38 -0.47 -3.91
CA GLN A 196 -13.40 -0.91 -5.31
C GLN A 196 -14.56 -0.27 -6.10
N THR A 197 -15.73 -0.13 -5.48
CA THR A 197 -16.86 0.59 -6.07
C THR A 197 -16.54 2.06 -6.27
N LEU A 198 -15.92 2.73 -5.28
CA LEU A 198 -15.50 4.13 -5.41
C LEU A 198 -14.48 4.31 -6.54
N GLN A 199 -13.48 3.43 -6.64
CA GLN A 199 -12.52 3.45 -7.75
C GLN A 199 -13.20 3.28 -9.12
N SER A 200 -14.19 2.39 -9.21
CA SER A 200 -14.99 2.23 -10.42
C SER A 200 -15.75 3.52 -10.77
N LYS A 201 -16.35 4.18 -9.79
CA LYS A 201 -17.00 5.48 -10.00
C LYS A 201 -16.01 6.59 -10.36
N CYS A 202 -14.80 6.57 -9.80
CA CYS A 202 -13.74 7.49 -10.22
C CYS A 202 -13.43 7.35 -11.71
N TRP A 203 -13.42 6.13 -12.27
CA TRP A 203 -13.29 5.95 -13.72
C TRP A 203 -14.43 6.58 -14.53
N GLU A 204 -15.69 6.48 -14.07
CA GLU A 204 -16.82 7.13 -14.76
C GLU A 204 -16.70 8.65 -14.81
N GLN A 205 -16.05 9.24 -13.80
CA GLN A 205 -15.95 10.69 -13.63
C GLN A 205 -14.58 11.28 -14.06
N GLY A 206 -13.70 10.47 -14.67
CA GLY A 206 -12.36 10.94 -15.07
C GLY A 206 -11.40 11.20 -13.89
N LEU A 207 -11.68 10.60 -12.73
CA LEU A 207 -10.92 10.74 -11.48
C LEU A 207 -9.97 9.53 -11.22
N ALA A 208 -9.78 8.67 -12.22
CA ALA A 208 -8.92 7.50 -12.18
C ALA A 208 -8.04 7.43 -13.43
N TYR A 209 -6.89 6.77 -13.30
CA TYR A 209 -5.83 6.75 -14.31
C TYR A 209 -4.90 5.54 -14.10
N HIS A 210 -4.13 5.18 -15.14
CA HIS A 210 -2.99 4.29 -14.99
C HIS A 210 -1.71 5.11 -14.76
N GLN A 211 -1.08 4.91 -13.61
CA GLN A 211 0.26 5.37 -13.32
C GLN A 211 1.28 4.39 -13.92
N ILE A 212 2.30 4.91 -14.61
CA ILE A 212 3.41 4.08 -15.12
C ILE A 212 4.46 3.96 -14.00
N SER A 213 4.70 2.74 -13.52
CA SER A 213 5.76 2.46 -12.55
C SER A 213 7.16 2.60 -13.18
N LYS A 214 8.20 2.60 -12.35
CA LYS A 214 9.60 2.64 -12.84
C LYS A 214 9.95 1.51 -13.81
N SER A 215 9.31 0.34 -13.66
CA SER A 215 9.51 -0.84 -14.52
C SER A 215 8.53 -0.91 -15.69
N GLY A 216 7.75 0.15 -15.92
CA GLY A 216 6.76 0.23 -17.01
C GLY A 216 5.45 -0.52 -16.75
N GLN A 217 5.19 -1.01 -15.53
CA GLN A 217 3.87 -1.54 -15.19
C GLN A 217 2.81 -0.42 -15.15
N LEU A 218 1.63 -0.69 -15.71
CA LEU A 218 0.46 0.18 -15.62
C LEU A 218 -0.31 -0.11 -14.32
N LEU A 219 -0.12 0.75 -13.33
CA LEU A 219 -0.74 0.67 -12.02
C LEU A 219 -2.06 1.45 -12.01
N GLU A 220 -3.17 0.79 -11.73
CA GLU A 220 -4.47 1.45 -11.62
C GLU A 220 -4.55 2.31 -10.36
N ARG A 221 -4.82 3.61 -10.52
CA ARG A 221 -4.87 4.64 -9.47
C ARG A 221 -6.12 5.50 -9.62
N SER A 222 -6.48 6.18 -8.54
CA SER A 222 -7.57 7.15 -8.49
C SER A 222 -7.27 8.22 -7.45
N ILE A 223 -8.15 9.20 -7.33
CA ILE A 223 -8.09 10.21 -6.25
C ILE A 223 -8.19 9.62 -4.83
N LEU A 224 -8.42 8.31 -4.70
CA LEU A 224 -8.37 7.57 -3.43
C LEU A 224 -7.50 6.31 -3.57
N ASP A 225 -6.78 5.96 -2.51
CA ASP A 225 -6.00 4.71 -2.42
C ASP A 225 -6.85 3.54 -1.95
N VAL A 226 -7.18 2.60 -2.84
CA VAL A 226 -7.95 1.39 -2.50
C VAL A 226 -7.18 0.41 -1.61
N SER A 227 -5.84 0.50 -1.56
CA SER A 227 -5.01 -0.43 -0.79
C SER A 227 -5.11 -0.23 0.73
N VAL A 228 -5.70 0.88 1.18
CA VAL A 228 -5.99 1.14 2.60
C VAL A 228 -7.08 0.22 3.17
N GLY A 229 -7.85 -0.45 2.31
CA GLY A 229 -8.96 -1.32 2.68
C GLY A 229 -8.60 -2.67 3.30
N SER A 230 -7.45 -2.78 3.98
CA SER A 230 -7.02 -3.99 4.68
C SER A 230 -7.09 -3.82 6.20
N PRO A 231 -7.56 -4.83 6.95
CA PRO A 231 -7.86 -4.69 8.37
C PRO A 231 -6.63 -4.51 9.26
N GLU A 232 -5.43 -4.89 8.80
CA GLU A 232 -4.17 -4.85 9.56
C GLU A 232 -3.26 -3.66 9.22
N ARG A 233 -3.72 -2.77 8.32
CA ARG A 233 -2.88 -1.67 7.80
C ARG A 233 -2.68 -0.59 8.84
N LEU A 234 -1.46 -0.05 8.88
CA LEU A 234 -1.13 1.11 9.71
C LEU A 234 -1.61 2.37 9.00
N ILE A 235 -2.34 3.21 9.73
CA ILE A 235 -2.85 4.50 9.26
C ILE A 235 -2.22 5.59 10.11
N PHE A 236 -1.32 6.37 9.51
CA PHE A 236 -0.53 7.37 10.21
C PHE A 236 -1.26 8.72 10.27
N THR A 237 -1.96 8.95 11.38
CA THR A 237 -2.70 10.20 11.67
C THR A 237 -2.12 11.01 12.82
N ALA A 238 -1.11 10.49 13.51
CA ALA A 238 -0.36 11.23 14.53
C ALA A 238 0.37 12.44 13.92
N ALA A 239 0.57 13.48 14.72
CA ALA A 239 1.38 14.63 14.32
C ALA A 239 2.82 14.17 13.99
N PRO A 240 3.47 14.74 12.95
CA PRO A 240 4.84 14.39 12.63
C PRO A 240 5.79 14.87 13.72
N MET A 241 6.94 14.21 13.84
CA MET A 241 8.05 14.72 14.65
C MET A 241 8.76 15.84 13.89
N LEU A 242 8.93 17.00 14.51
CA LEU A 242 9.58 18.17 13.90
C LEU A 242 10.86 18.50 14.66
N SER A 243 11.96 18.75 13.95
CA SER A 243 13.18 19.30 14.57
C SER A 243 13.07 20.81 14.77
N ALA A 244 14.06 21.40 15.47
CA ALA A 244 14.23 22.85 15.50
C ALA A 244 14.24 23.44 14.07
N GLY A 245 13.63 24.62 13.91
CA GLY A 245 13.49 25.31 12.62
C GLY A 245 12.42 24.73 11.69
N VAL A 246 11.72 23.64 12.06
CA VAL A 246 10.63 23.07 11.27
C VAL A 246 9.29 23.30 11.96
N LEU A 247 8.37 23.92 11.23
CA LEU A 247 7.03 24.27 11.70
C LEU A 247 5.98 23.50 10.91
N ARG A 248 4.75 23.46 11.45
CA ARG A 248 3.59 22.87 10.78
C ARG A 248 2.35 23.72 10.98
N ARG A 249 1.69 24.09 9.89
CA ARG A 249 0.38 24.74 9.84
C ARG A 249 -0.56 23.91 8.96
N PRO A 250 -1.18 22.85 9.51
CA PRO A 250 -2.04 21.99 8.71
C PRO A 250 -3.41 22.66 8.46
N PRO A 251 -4.12 22.29 7.38
CA PRO A 251 -5.53 22.63 7.20
C PRO A 251 -6.38 22.19 8.41
N PRO A 252 -7.56 22.80 8.63
CA PRO A 252 -8.44 22.41 9.73
C PRO A 252 -8.91 20.96 9.57
N THR A 253 -9.06 20.28 10.70
CA THR A 253 -9.77 19.00 10.76
C THR A 253 -11.27 19.27 10.65
N VAL A 254 -11.98 18.49 9.85
CA VAL A 254 -13.43 18.61 9.68
C VAL A 254 -14.09 17.41 10.35
N CYS A 255 -15.04 17.68 11.24
CA CYS A 255 -15.90 16.66 11.83
C CYS A 255 -17.33 16.94 11.36
N HIS A 256 -17.98 15.96 10.76
CA HIS A 256 -19.35 16.06 10.29
C HIS A 256 -20.21 15.07 11.08
N ASP A 257 -21.22 15.59 11.77
CA ASP A 257 -22.16 14.78 12.54
C ASP A 257 -23.24 14.22 11.61
N GLY A 258 -23.51 12.93 11.73
CA GLY A 258 -24.38 12.20 10.83
C GLY A 258 -24.62 10.76 11.27
N GLY A 259 -25.11 9.94 10.35
CA GLY A 259 -25.35 8.52 10.59
C GLY A 259 -24.28 7.61 9.99
N ALA A 260 -24.23 6.37 10.46
CA ALA A 260 -23.57 5.31 9.71
C ALA A 260 -24.32 5.09 8.38
N ILE A 261 -23.59 5.01 7.27
CA ILE A 261 -24.17 4.83 5.92
C ILE A 261 -23.80 3.49 5.31
N GLY A 262 -24.57 3.05 4.31
CA GLY A 262 -24.23 1.86 3.53
C GLY A 262 -23.01 2.09 2.63
N ALA A 263 -22.37 1.01 2.20
CA ALA A 263 -21.37 1.08 1.13
C ALA A 263 -21.99 1.69 -0.15
N PRO A 264 -21.20 2.40 -0.96
CA PRO A 264 -21.70 3.01 -2.19
C PRO A 264 -22.25 1.95 -3.13
N LEU A 265 -23.36 2.27 -3.78
CA LEU A 265 -23.95 1.42 -4.81
C LEU A 265 -23.02 1.33 -6.02
N GLY A 266 -22.89 0.13 -6.59
CA GLY A 266 -22.09 -0.12 -7.79
C GLY A 266 -22.46 0.80 -8.96
N PRO A 267 -21.53 1.03 -9.91
CA PRO A 267 -21.85 1.72 -11.15
C PRO A 267 -22.97 0.99 -11.90
N GLN A 268 -23.90 1.74 -12.50
CA GLN A 268 -25.04 1.18 -13.25
C GLN A 268 -24.68 0.83 -14.69
N SER A 269 -23.51 1.25 -15.16
CA SER A 269 -23.05 1.12 -16.53
C SER A 269 -21.68 0.47 -16.62
N LEU A 270 -21.28 0.04 -17.82
CA LEU A 270 -19.91 -0.41 -18.09
C LEU A 270 -18.96 0.73 -18.52
N LEU A 271 -19.38 2.00 -18.36
CA LEU A 271 -18.57 3.16 -18.75
C LEU A 271 -17.24 3.19 -18.01
N TRP A 272 -17.22 2.84 -16.72
CA TRP A 272 -15.99 2.77 -15.93
C TRP A 272 -14.95 1.82 -16.56
N SER A 273 -15.36 0.61 -16.95
CA SER A 273 -14.45 -0.39 -17.52
C SER A 273 -13.97 0.07 -18.90
N ARG A 274 -14.86 0.65 -19.70
CA ARG A 274 -14.50 1.21 -21.01
C ARG A 274 -13.47 2.33 -20.86
N GLN A 275 -13.67 3.26 -19.93
CA GLN A 275 -12.77 4.38 -19.71
C GLN A 275 -11.41 3.91 -19.18
N ARG A 276 -11.41 2.93 -18.27
CA ARG A 276 -10.19 2.26 -17.80
C ARG A 276 -9.40 1.65 -18.96
N ASP A 277 -10.08 0.89 -19.84
CA ASP A 277 -9.41 0.18 -20.93
C ASP A 277 -8.89 1.15 -22.00
N ILE A 278 -9.62 2.23 -22.30
CA ILE A 278 -9.15 3.31 -23.18
C ILE A 278 -7.87 3.94 -22.61
N ASN A 279 -7.89 4.35 -21.33
CA ASN A 279 -6.73 4.95 -20.70
C ASN A 279 -5.53 3.98 -20.68
N ARG A 280 -5.77 2.69 -20.41
CA ARG A 280 -4.74 1.64 -20.47
C ARG A 280 -4.08 1.56 -21.85
N GLN A 281 -4.87 1.56 -22.93
CA GLN A 281 -4.35 1.51 -24.30
C GLN A 281 -3.56 2.77 -24.65
N GLN A 282 -4.03 3.95 -24.22
CA GLN A 282 -3.34 5.22 -24.43
C GLN A 282 -1.99 5.29 -23.68
N SER A 283 -1.91 4.72 -22.48
CA SER A 283 -0.68 4.72 -21.67
C SER A 283 0.33 3.66 -22.10
N LYS A 284 -0.06 2.66 -22.90
CA LYS A 284 0.78 1.52 -23.27
C LYS A 284 2.11 1.92 -23.95
N PRO A 285 2.15 2.82 -24.96
CA PRO A 285 3.41 3.17 -25.61
C PRO A 285 4.43 3.80 -24.64
N ALA A 286 3.98 4.71 -23.78
CA ALA A 286 4.83 5.33 -22.77
C ALA A 286 5.31 4.32 -21.71
N ALA A 287 4.46 3.35 -21.36
CA ALA A 287 4.82 2.28 -20.44
C ALA A 287 5.88 1.34 -21.02
N GLU A 288 5.77 1.00 -22.31
CA GLU A 288 6.78 0.23 -23.05
C GLU A 288 8.11 0.98 -23.11
N GLN A 289 8.09 2.26 -23.49
CA GLN A 289 9.29 3.09 -23.50
C GLN A 289 9.97 3.16 -22.12
N ARG A 290 9.20 3.35 -21.04
CA ARG A 290 9.79 3.39 -19.70
C ARG A 290 10.41 2.04 -19.30
N ARG A 291 9.76 0.94 -19.69
CA ARG A 291 10.25 -0.42 -19.44
C ARG A 291 11.57 -0.65 -20.17
N ASP A 292 11.69 -0.24 -21.42
CA ASP A 292 12.93 -0.42 -22.20
C ASP A 292 14.11 0.30 -21.53
N VAL A 293 13.91 1.57 -21.15
CA VAL A 293 14.92 2.33 -20.37
C VAL A 293 15.27 1.61 -19.06
N PHE A 294 14.27 1.10 -18.34
CA PHE A 294 14.51 0.39 -17.08
C PHE A 294 15.28 -0.91 -17.26
N LEU A 295 15.01 -1.65 -18.34
CA LEU A 295 15.74 -2.87 -18.68
C LEU A 295 17.20 -2.54 -18.99
N ASP A 296 17.46 -1.51 -19.81
CA ASP A 296 18.81 -1.07 -20.14
C ASP A 296 19.59 -0.67 -18.88
N GLU A 297 19.01 0.16 -18.00
CA GLU A 297 19.59 0.54 -16.70
C GLU A 297 19.96 -0.70 -15.86
N CYS A 298 19.07 -1.69 -15.79
CA CYS A 298 19.30 -2.93 -15.03
C CYS A 298 20.36 -3.84 -15.66
N ILE A 299 20.43 -3.90 -17.00
CA ILE A 299 21.41 -4.69 -17.74
C ILE A 299 22.80 -4.10 -17.54
N GLU A 300 22.94 -2.78 -17.68
CA GLU A 300 24.20 -2.07 -17.47
C GLU A 300 24.71 -2.26 -16.03
N SER A 301 23.85 -2.06 -15.02
CA SER A 301 24.22 -2.32 -13.62
C SER A 301 24.71 -3.75 -13.41
N ARG A 302 23.99 -4.73 -13.97
CA ARG A 302 24.37 -6.15 -13.82
C ARG A 302 25.70 -6.48 -14.49
N MET A 303 25.96 -5.93 -15.68
CA MET A 303 27.24 -6.10 -16.37
C MET A 303 28.39 -5.53 -15.54
N CYS A 304 28.22 -4.35 -14.95
CA CYS A 304 29.20 -3.71 -14.07
C CYS A 304 29.45 -4.53 -12.79
N ASP A 305 28.38 -5.01 -12.14
CA ASP A 305 28.48 -5.69 -10.84
C ASP A 305 29.03 -7.12 -10.94
N HIS A 306 28.78 -7.80 -12.07
CA HIS A 306 29.10 -9.23 -12.24
C HIS A 306 30.12 -9.53 -13.33
N GLY A 307 30.53 -8.55 -14.15
CA GLY A 307 31.46 -8.76 -15.27
C GLY A 307 30.90 -9.66 -16.38
N GLU A 308 29.57 -9.69 -16.54
CA GLU A 308 28.87 -10.56 -17.50
C GLU A 308 28.77 -9.92 -18.90
N THR A 309 28.65 -10.75 -19.93
CA THR A 309 28.31 -10.29 -21.30
C THR A 309 26.89 -9.72 -21.34
N TYR A 310 26.63 -8.80 -22.28
CA TYR A 310 25.29 -8.24 -22.51
C TYR A 310 24.21 -9.32 -22.63
N ASP A 311 24.41 -10.36 -23.46
CA ASP A 311 23.39 -11.40 -23.68
C ASP A 311 23.00 -12.14 -22.39
N LYS A 312 23.98 -12.49 -21.55
CA LYS A 312 23.75 -13.13 -20.26
C LYS A 312 22.98 -12.19 -19.32
N ALA A 313 23.41 -10.93 -19.22
CA ALA A 313 22.78 -9.94 -18.35
C ALA A 313 21.34 -9.64 -18.80
N ALA A 314 21.13 -9.42 -20.09
CA ALA A 314 19.82 -9.19 -20.72
C ALA A 314 18.87 -10.36 -20.49
N SER A 315 19.34 -11.60 -20.68
CA SER A 315 18.52 -12.80 -20.44
C SER A 315 18.02 -12.88 -18.99
N ILE A 316 18.90 -12.65 -18.01
CA ILE A 316 18.55 -12.73 -16.59
C ILE A 316 17.64 -11.56 -16.17
N VAL A 317 17.93 -10.35 -16.62
CA VAL A 317 17.11 -9.16 -16.32
C VAL A 317 15.70 -9.31 -16.92
N LYS A 318 15.58 -9.70 -18.20
CA LYS A 318 14.27 -9.94 -18.84
C LYS A 318 13.50 -11.05 -18.12
N ALA A 319 14.15 -12.17 -17.78
CA ALA A 319 13.55 -13.26 -17.00
C ALA A 319 12.91 -12.76 -15.69
N ARG A 320 13.64 -11.94 -14.94
CA ARG A 320 13.18 -11.36 -13.67
C ARG A 320 12.10 -10.30 -13.83
N VAL A 321 12.35 -9.29 -14.68
CA VAL A 321 11.49 -8.09 -14.78
C VAL A 321 10.20 -8.40 -15.54
N ILE A 322 10.28 -9.14 -16.65
CA ILE A 322 9.14 -9.43 -17.53
C ILE A 322 8.44 -10.70 -17.08
N HIS A 323 9.18 -11.80 -16.97
CA HIS A 323 8.59 -13.13 -16.80
C HIS A 323 8.41 -13.53 -15.32
N GLY A 324 9.02 -12.82 -14.38
CA GLY A 324 8.96 -13.15 -12.97
C GLY A 324 9.77 -14.38 -12.57
N TYR A 325 10.79 -14.75 -13.35
CA TYR A 325 11.71 -15.84 -13.02
C TYR A 325 12.97 -15.30 -12.34
N LEU A 326 13.37 -15.96 -11.25
CA LEU A 326 14.63 -15.70 -10.55
C LEU A 326 15.59 -16.87 -10.78
N TYR A 327 16.80 -16.58 -11.24
CA TYR A 327 17.87 -17.54 -11.40
C TYR A 327 18.73 -17.63 -10.13
N ASP A 328 19.48 -18.72 -10.01
CA ASP A 328 20.43 -18.97 -8.92
C ASP A 328 21.49 -17.86 -8.76
N ASP A 329 21.83 -17.20 -9.87
CA ASP A 329 22.77 -16.07 -9.94
C ASP A 329 22.14 -14.72 -9.56
N ASP A 330 20.82 -14.65 -9.36
CA ASP A 330 20.20 -13.44 -8.82
C ASP A 330 20.53 -13.26 -7.35
N SER A 331 20.45 -12.00 -6.89
CA SER A 331 20.65 -11.63 -5.50
C SER A 331 19.41 -10.94 -4.94
N LEU A 332 19.08 -11.27 -3.70
CA LEU A 332 17.96 -10.68 -2.96
C LEU A 332 18.49 -9.82 -1.82
N GLU A 333 17.96 -8.61 -1.69
CA GLU A 333 18.28 -7.71 -0.60
C GLU A 333 17.40 -8.01 0.63
N LEU A 334 18.04 -8.35 1.75
CA LEU A 334 17.36 -8.61 3.01
C LEU A 334 17.08 -7.30 3.78
N PRO A 335 16.13 -7.30 4.74
CA PRO A 335 15.81 -6.11 5.53
C PRO A 335 17.01 -5.51 6.26
N SER A 336 18.00 -6.35 6.61
CA SER A 336 19.25 -5.94 7.23
C SER A 336 20.19 -5.14 6.31
N GLY A 337 19.87 -5.00 5.02
CA GLY A 337 20.75 -4.41 4.00
C GLY A 337 21.81 -5.38 3.46
N ARG A 338 21.74 -6.66 3.85
CA ARG A 338 22.63 -7.69 3.32
C ARG A 338 22.04 -8.26 2.04
N SER A 339 22.87 -8.49 1.04
CA SER A 339 22.49 -9.23 -0.16
C SER A 339 22.77 -10.73 0.03
N ILE A 340 21.88 -11.58 -0.46
CA ILE A 340 22.05 -13.04 -0.49
C ILE A 340 21.77 -13.56 -1.89
N ARG A 341 22.61 -14.47 -2.41
CA ARG A 341 22.34 -15.13 -3.69
C ARG A 341 21.13 -16.05 -3.55
N VAL A 342 20.33 -16.13 -4.61
CA VAL A 342 19.18 -17.02 -4.68
C VAL A 342 19.60 -18.47 -4.44
N ALA A 343 20.71 -18.93 -5.04
CA ALA A 343 21.22 -20.27 -4.80
C ALA A 343 21.44 -20.59 -3.31
N ASP A 344 22.19 -19.72 -2.62
CA ASP A 344 22.53 -19.89 -1.20
C ASP A 344 21.30 -19.83 -0.29
N LEU A 345 20.30 -19.04 -0.66
CA LEU A 345 19.04 -18.96 0.06
C LEU A 345 18.24 -20.27 -0.11
N LEU A 346 18.11 -20.74 -1.35
CA LEU A 346 17.34 -21.94 -1.70
C LEU A 346 17.95 -23.22 -1.12
N ASP A 347 19.28 -23.27 -0.95
CA ASP A 347 19.97 -24.40 -0.28
C ASP A 347 19.66 -24.48 1.22
N ARG A 348 19.14 -23.40 1.83
CA ARG A 348 18.92 -23.29 3.28
C ARG A 348 17.45 -23.30 3.67
N VAL A 349 16.58 -22.82 2.80
CA VAL A 349 15.14 -22.68 3.06
C VAL A 349 14.48 -24.05 3.17
N LYS A 350 13.48 -24.18 4.06
CA LYS A 350 12.72 -25.40 4.31
C LYS A 350 11.22 -25.16 4.18
N PRO A 351 10.40 -26.21 3.98
CA PRO A 351 8.95 -26.08 4.06
C PRO A 351 8.51 -25.43 5.38
N GLY A 352 7.69 -24.38 5.29
CA GLY A 352 7.22 -23.54 6.39
C GLY A 352 8.02 -22.25 6.60
N ASP A 353 9.17 -22.09 5.94
CA ASP A 353 9.96 -20.87 6.08
C ASP A 353 9.34 -19.68 5.34
N VAL A 354 9.50 -18.51 5.96
CA VAL A 354 9.16 -17.21 5.39
C VAL A 354 10.34 -16.26 5.59
N VAL A 355 10.99 -15.87 4.49
CA VAL A 355 12.15 -14.99 4.51
C VAL A 355 11.79 -13.66 3.84
N ALA A 356 11.60 -12.62 4.65
CA ALA A 356 11.32 -11.28 4.16
C ALA A 356 12.52 -10.70 3.40
N CYS A 357 12.25 -9.99 2.30
CA CYS A 357 13.23 -9.32 1.45
C CYS A 357 12.59 -8.11 0.74
N ALA A 358 13.42 -7.34 0.04
CA ALA A 358 12.95 -6.35 -0.90
C ALA A 358 12.33 -7.01 -2.13
N ASP A 359 11.49 -6.28 -2.87
CA ASP A 359 11.02 -6.73 -4.17
C ASP A 359 12.20 -6.78 -5.17
N PRO A 360 12.36 -7.87 -5.96
CA PRO A 360 13.50 -8.04 -6.87
C PRO A 360 13.60 -7.03 -8.03
N VAL A 361 12.54 -6.27 -8.29
CA VAL A 361 12.43 -5.24 -9.34
C VAL A 361 12.41 -3.84 -8.71
N GLU A 362 11.63 -3.65 -7.64
CA GLU A 362 11.53 -2.37 -6.95
C GLU A 362 12.74 -2.03 -6.09
N GLY A 363 13.45 -3.05 -5.60
CA GLY A 363 14.64 -2.90 -4.77
C GLY A 363 14.35 -2.45 -3.34
N ARG A 364 15.39 -2.41 -2.52
CA ARG A 364 15.26 -2.15 -1.07
C ARG A 364 14.77 -0.75 -0.71
N GLU A 365 15.15 0.27 -1.48
CA GLU A 365 14.75 1.66 -1.23
C GLU A 365 13.23 1.86 -1.29
N TYR A 366 12.55 1.09 -2.14
CA TYR A 366 11.09 1.11 -2.24
C TYR A 366 10.44 0.65 -0.93
N ASN A 367 10.76 -0.59 -0.50
CA ASN A 367 10.40 -1.12 0.80
C ASN A 367 11.24 -2.39 1.08
N PRO A 368 12.04 -2.42 2.16
CA PRO A 368 12.96 -3.52 2.46
C PRO A 368 12.25 -4.84 2.83
N THR A 369 10.93 -4.83 2.95
CA THR A 369 10.07 -5.96 3.30
C THR A 369 8.88 -6.08 2.33
N ALA A 370 8.99 -5.53 1.11
CA ALA A 370 7.93 -5.59 0.11
C ALA A 370 7.61 -7.03 -0.33
N ALA A 371 8.57 -7.95 -0.21
CA ALA A 371 8.43 -9.33 -0.63
C ALA A 371 8.87 -10.32 0.44
N ALA A 372 8.51 -11.57 0.25
CA ALA A 372 9.05 -12.68 1.02
C ALA A 372 9.21 -13.94 0.16
N VAL A 373 10.27 -14.69 0.40
CA VAL A 373 10.39 -16.08 -0.05
C VAL A 373 9.56 -16.94 0.90
N ILE A 374 8.66 -17.73 0.33
CA ILE A 374 7.66 -18.52 1.03
C ILE A 374 7.72 -19.95 0.48
N TRP A 375 7.87 -20.94 1.36
CA TRP A 375 7.73 -22.35 1.00
C TRP A 375 6.62 -23.02 1.80
N GLN A 376 5.38 -22.70 1.47
CA GLN A 376 4.20 -23.29 2.09
C GLN A 376 3.01 -23.20 1.12
N ALA A 377 1.92 -23.91 1.44
CA ALA A 377 0.68 -23.84 0.68
C ALA A 377 0.24 -22.38 0.42
N PRO A 378 -0.25 -22.05 -0.79
CA PRO A 378 -0.57 -22.96 -1.90
C PRO A 378 0.62 -23.32 -2.82
N HIS A 379 1.85 -22.91 -2.50
CA HIS A 379 3.01 -23.10 -3.39
C HIS A 379 3.65 -24.49 -3.19
N PRO A 380 3.79 -25.31 -4.25
CA PRO A 380 4.39 -26.65 -4.16
C PRO A 380 5.92 -26.62 -3.96
N SER A 381 6.55 -25.56 -4.45
CA SER A 381 7.98 -25.26 -4.33
C SER A 381 8.17 -23.86 -3.72
N PRO A 382 9.39 -23.48 -3.29
CA PRO A 382 9.65 -22.11 -2.88
C PRO A 382 9.21 -21.10 -3.95
N ALA A 383 8.57 -20.02 -3.53
CA ALA A 383 8.21 -18.90 -4.39
C ALA A 383 8.51 -17.58 -3.68
N LEU A 384 8.80 -16.51 -4.43
CA LEU A 384 8.89 -15.18 -3.87
C LEU A 384 7.57 -14.44 -4.15
N VAL A 385 6.89 -14.03 -3.10
CA VAL A 385 5.64 -13.26 -3.21
C VAL A 385 5.93 -11.82 -2.85
N SER A 386 5.74 -10.92 -3.82
CA SER A 386 5.84 -9.48 -3.63
C SER A 386 4.47 -8.83 -3.50
N HIS A 387 4.40 -7.83 -2.63
CA HIS A 387 3.26 -6.94 -2.43
C HIS A 387 3.52 -5.51 -2.91
N ALA A 388 4.55 -5.31 -3.74
CA ALA A 388 4.88 -4.01 -4.30
C ALA A 388 3.68 -3.36 -5.00
N HIS A 389 3.55 -2.05 -4.84
CA HIS A 389 2.47 -1.20 -5.35
C HIS A 389 1.06 -1.56 -4.85
N GLY A 390 0.94 -2.43 -3.84
CA GLY A 390 -0.33 -2.98 -3.37
C GLY A 390 -0.85 -4.15 -4.22
N LEU A 391 -0.05 -4.62 -5.19
CA LEU A 391 -0.36 -5.75 -6.06
C LEU A 391 0.36 -7.00 -5.58
N VAL A 392 -0.23 -8.18 -5.81
CA VAL A 392 0.44 -9.46 -5.55
C VAL A 392 1.13 -9.93 -6.82
N ARG A 393 2.46 -10.01 -6.80
CA ARG A 393 3.27 -10.61 -7.86
C ARG A 393 4.01 -11.81 -7.31
N VAL A 394 3.85 -12.96 -7.96
CA VAL A 394 4.59 -14.19 -7.62
C VAL A 394 5.76 -14.33 -8.59
N PHE A 395 6.95 -14.51 -8.04
CA PHE A 395 8.15 -14.88 -8.76
C PHE A 395 8.48 -16.34 -8.48
N THR A 396 8.81 -17.07 -9.54
CA THR A 396 9.22 -18.48 -9.48
C THR A 396 10.74 -18.56 -9.56
N PHE A 397 11.31 -19.57 -8.90
CA PHE A 397 12.74 -19.83 -9.01
C PHE A 397 12.99 -20.86 -10.10
N ALA A 398 13.84 -20.52 -11.07
CA ALA A 398 14.11 -21.35 -12.24
C ALA A 398 14.58 -22.77 -11.87
N ARG A 399 15.25 -22.92 -10.72
CA ARG A 399 15.69 -24.20 -10.16
C ARG A 399 14.57 -25.24 -9.94
N PHE A 400 13.34 -24.79 -9.70
CA PHE A 400 12.21 -25.66 -9.35
C PHE A 400 11.17 -25.78 -10.48
N GLU A 401 11.41 -25.16 -11.63
CA GLU A 401 10.59 -25.41 -12.81
C GLU A 401 11.09 -26.69 -13.50
N PRO A 402 10.20 -27.64 -13.86
CA PRO A 402 10.58 -28.73 -14.73
C PRO A 402 11.05 -28.11 -16.06
N PHE A 403 12.24 -28.47 -16.53
CA PHE A 403 12.84 -28.00 -17.79
C PHE A 403 11.79 -27.85 -18.90
N SER A 404 11.26 -26.63 -19.12
CA SER A 404 10.84 -26.21 -20.44
C SER A 404 12.08 -25.58 -21.06
N ASN A 405 12.85 -26.43 -21.74
CA ASN A 405 13.82 -25.95 -22.70
C ASN A 405 13.05 -25.23 -23.81
N ASP A 406 12.63 -23.96 -23.62
CA ASP A 406 12.27 -23.06 -24.73
C ASP A 406 12.04 -21.58 -24.41
N ILE A 407 12.62 -21.00 -23.35
CA ILE A 407 12.58 -19.53 -23.16
C ILE A 407 13.59 -18.80 -24.08
N ARG A 408 14.38 -19.53 -24.89
CA ARG A 408 15.21 -18.93 -25.96
C ARG A 408 14.44 -18.66 -27.26
N GLY A 409 13.18 -19.06 -27.37
CA GLY A 409 12.39 -18.96 -28.60
C GLY A 409 11.36 -17.82 -28.67
N LEU A 410 11.11 -17.09 -27.57
CA LEU A 410 10.01 -16.11 -27.52
C LEU A 410 10.35 -14.72 -28.09
N ASP A 411 11.62 -14.45 -28.44
CA ASP A 411 12.01 -13.18 -29.08
C ASP A 411 11.84 -13.21 -30.63
N ASN A 412 11.43 -14.33 -31.25
CA ASN A 412 11.34 -14.46 -32.72
C ASN A 412 9.97 -14.07 -33.34
N ASP A 413 8.94 -13.77 -32.54
CA ASP A 413 7.60 -13.46 -33.08
C ASP A 413 7.30 -11.97 -33.30
N VAL A 414 8.32 -11.10 -33.20
CA VAL A 414 8.15 -9.65 -33.47
C VAL A 414 8.56 -9.24 -34.89
N GLU A 415 9.28 -10.09 -35.65
CA GLU A 415 9.76 -9.71 -36.99
C GLU A 415 8.88 -10.11 -38.18
N ASN A 416 7.81 -10.91 -38.01
CA ASN A 416 7.08 -11.48 -39.15
C ASN A 416 5.69 -10.87 -39.45
N THR A 417 5.51 -9.56 -39.23
CA THR A 417 4.30 -8.82 -39.71
C THR A 417 4.60 -7.65 -40.66
N ARG A 418 5.81 -7.60 -41.23
CA ARG A 418 6.09 -6.74 -42.40
C ARG A 418 6.25 -7.56 -43.67
N SER A 419 5.14 -8.11 -44.18
CA SER A 419 4.96 -8.44 -45.60
C SER A 419 3.56 -9.03 -45.83
N ARG A 420 2.56 -8.17 -46.02
CA ARG A 420 1.54 -8.25 -47.09
C ARG A 420 0.56 -7.09 -46.98
#